data_AF-A0A4Z1CDB2-F1
#
_entry.id   AF-A0A4Z1CDB2-F1
#
_cell.length_a   1.000
_cell.length_b   1.000
_cell.length_c   1.000
_cell.angle_alpha   90.00
_cell.angle_beta   90.00
_cell.angle_gamma   90.00
#
_symmetry.space_group_name_H-M   'P 1'
#
loop_
_entity.id
_entity.type
_entity.pdbx_description
1 polymer ?
#
loop_
_entity_poly.entity_id
_entity_poly.type
_entity_poly.pdbx_seq_one_letter_code
_entity_poly.pdbx_strand_id
1 'polypeptide(L)'
;MTDQQHDDQQHDDQHDDDQHDDDQLDAGTYDEGDDETYADDAPAVGPLVAAGLLGLVTLLVLVVAWAVLGRDDDARDASGQASTAGSVGAGATSTLPSDLAPGRPTRLGRCVRAQRALEETLDAAQPALDQWAVHVGAMNKLVVGEITLQQATEFWESTRLGAQRRVRDFGDSFGALRAVGVDCPGPALLAPGARALPGCAREVQAAVRAVQSARVSVSTWEEHIHHMDMLRLGQMTPEQATEMWLDSWQSGVRELDAYDSASASAEREDGCSRAGSSR
;
A
#
# COMPACT_ATOMS: atom_id res chain seq x y z
N MET A 1 -35.37 -10.41 37.33
CA MET A 1 -34.64 -11.32 38.23
C MET A 1 -34.95 -12.74 37.79
N THR A 2 -34.14 -13.27 36.90
CA THR A 2 -33.98 -14.71 36.65
C THR A 2 -32.64 -14.89 35.99
N ASP A 3 -31.82 -15.71 36.64
CA ASP A 3 -30.48 -16.13 36.29
C ASP A 3 -30.37 -16.62 34.84
N GLN A 4 -29.27 -16.28 34.19
CA GLN A 4 -28.80 -17.02 33.04
C GLN A 4 -27.33 -17.38 33.26
N GLN A 5 -27.12 -18.69 33.32
CA GLN A 5 -25.95 -19.39 33.80
C GLN A 5 -24.72 -19.16 32.91
N HIS A 6 -23.58 -19.12 33.58
CA HIS A 6 -22.26 -19.40 33.04
C HIS A 6 -22.24 -20.77 32.35
N ASP A 7 -21.73 -20.80 31.12
CA ASP A 7 -21.10 -21.98 30.55
C ASP A 7 -19.63 -21.61 30.27
N ASP A 8 -18.77 -22.06 31.17
CA ASP A 8 -17.32 -22.15 31.00
C ASP A 8 -17.03 -23.21 29.93
N GLN A 9 -16.59 -22.79 28.75
CA GLN A 9 -16.02 -23.68 27.75
C GLN A 9 -14.50 -23.55 27.79
N GLN A 10 -13.89 -24.42 28.58
CA GLN A 10 -12.47 -24.74 28.55
C GLN A 10 -12.14 -25.35 27.17
N HIS A 11 -11.35 -24.64 26.37
CA HIS A 11 -10.66 -25.20 25.21
C HIS A 11 -9.20 -25.43 25.61
N ASP A 12 -8.94 -26.64 26.11
CA ASP A 12 -7.62 -27.26 26.12
C ASP A 12 -7.37 -27.83 24.72
N ASP A 13 -6.69 -27.08 23.85
CA ASP A 13 -6.17 -27.62 22.60
C ASP A 13 -4.64 -27.55 22.59
N GLN A 14 -4.08 -28.71 22.86
CA GLN A 14 -2.71 -29.14 22.64
C GLN A 14 -2.34 -28.91 21.16
N HIS A 15 -1.27 -28.16 20.91
CA HIS A 15 -0.56 -28.22 19.62
C HIS A 15 0.94 -28.35 19.87
N ASP A 16 1.34 -29.62 19.91
CA ASP A 16 2.46 -30.25 19.20
C ASP A 16 3.66 -29.37 18.84
N ASP A 17 4.75 -29.67 19.55
CA ASP A 17 6.13 -29.37 19.22
C ASP A 17 6.53 -30.06 17.89
N ASP A 18 6.38 -29.37 16.76
CA ASP A 18 7.05 -29.78 15.52
C ASP A 18 8.51 -29.31 15.53
N GLN A 19 9.37 -30.23 15.98
CA GLN A 19 10.78 -30.27 15.63
C GLN A 19 10.93 -30.33 14.11
N HIS A 20 11.47 -29.26 13.51
CA HIS A 20 12.11 -29.34 12.20
C HIS A 20 13.63 -29.34 12.39
N ASP A 21 14.15 -30.56 12.52
CA ASP A 21 15.40 -30.92 11.88
C ASP A 21 15.22 -30.78 10.36
N ASP A 22 16.09 -30.02 9.70
CA ASP A 22 16.85 -30.49 8.52
C ASP A 22 17.56 -29.32 7.78
N ASP A 23 18.75 -29.65 7.31
CA ASP A 23 19.50 -29.06 6.20
C ASP A 23 20.42 -27.85 6.45
N GLN A 24 21.49 -28.19 7.17
CA GLN A 24 22.89 -27.95 6.80
C GLN A 24 23.10 -27.79 5.27
N LEU A 25 23.04 -26.54 4.77
CA LEU A 25 23.50 -26.20 3.43
C LEU A 25 24.95 -25.71 3.47
N ASP A 26 25.71 -26.32 2.56
CA ASP A 26 27.15 -26.27 2.35
C ASP A 26 27.73 -24.86 2.23
N ALA A 27 28.95 -24.76 2.74
CA ALA A 27 29.80 -23.59 2.71
C ALA A 27 30.19 -23.22 1.27
N GLY A 28 29.58 -22.16 0.75
CA GLY A 28 30.14 -21.38 -0.36
C GLY A 28 31.19 -20.42 0.19
N THR A 29 32.46 -20.74 -0.04
CA THR A 29 33.62 -19.86 0.13
C THR A 29 33.39 -18.50 -0.53
N TYR A 30 33.22 -17.46 0.28
CA TYR A 30 33.36 -16.08 -0.17
C TYR A 30 34.84 -15.71 -0.08
N ASP A 31 35.37 -15.32 -1.23
CA ASP A 31 36.72 -14.81 -1.48
C ASP A 31 36.94 -13.56 -0.61
N GLU A 32 37.88 -13.65 0.33
CA GLU A 32 38.38 -12.56 1.16
C GLU A 32 39.13 -11.55 0.27
N GLY A 33 38.41 -10.54 -0.18
CA GLY A 33 38.96 -9.34 -0.81
C GLY A 33 39.31 -8.28 0.25
N ASP A 34 40.54 -8.37 0.73
CA ASP A 34 41.42 -7.34 1.30
C ASP A 34 40.81 -6.08 1.96
N ASP A 35 41.09 -6.01 3.27
CA ASP A 35 41.07 -4.87 4.18
C ASP A 35 41.60 -3.55 3.58
N GLU A 36 40.70 -2.61 3.28
CA GLU A 36 40.99 -1.18 3.46
C GLU A 36 40.43 -0.73 4.81
N THR A 37 41.33 -0.66 5.78
CA THR A 37 41.14 -0.11 7.12
C THR A 37 40.75 1.37 7.04
N TYR A 38 39.44 1.65 7.02
CA TYR A 38 38.93 2.97 7.36
C TYR A 38 38.99 3.12 8.88
N ALA A 39 39.86 4.01 9.34
CA ALA A 39 39.97 4.38 10.74
C ALA A 39 38.64 4.97 11.24
N ASP A 40 38.04 4.27 12.20
CA ASP A 40 36.93 4.69 13.04
C ASP A 40 37.33 5.93 13.87
N ASP A 41 37.12 7.12 13.32
CA ASP A 41 36.91 8.34 14.10
C ASP A 41 35.39 8.51 14.32
N ALA A 42 34.79 7.64 15.13
CA ALA A 42 33.41 7.83 15.58
C ALA A 42 33.38 8.95 16.63
N PRO A 43 32.74 10.12 16.37
CA PRO A 43 32.56 11.13 17.40
C PRO A 43 31.66 10.55 18.49
N ALA A 44 32.12 10.59 19.73
CA ALA A 44 31.33 10.26 20.91
C ALA A 44 30.04 11.08 20.93
N VAL A 45 28.93 10.46 20.49
CA VAL A 45 27.60 11.05 20.53
C VAL A 45 27.16 11.05 21.98
N GLY A 46 27.34 12.21 22.64
CA GLY A 46 27.07 12.39 24.06
C GLY A 46 25.58 12.24 24.42
N PRO A 47 25.27 12.19 25.74
CA PRO A 47 23.94 11.92 26.31
C PRO A 47 22.85 12.99 26.05
N LEU A 48 23.02 13.86 25.06
CA LEU A 48 22.07 14.92 24.71
C LEU A 48 20.89 14.43 23.85
N VAL A 49 20.97 13.27 23.21
CA VAL A 49 19.88 12.74 22.36
C VAL A 49 18.67 12.27 23.18
N ALA A 50 18.90 11.76 24.40
CA ALA A 50 17.81 11.24 25.24
C ALA A 50 16.90 12.35 25.83
N ALA A 51 17.42 13.57 26.02
CA ALA A 51 16.63 14.69 26.52
C ALA A 51 15.68 15.30 25.46
N GLY A 52 16.01 15.18 24.17
CA GLY A 52 15.20 15.71 23.08
C GLY A 52 13.87 14.98 22.90
N LEU A 53 13.87 13.64 23.04
CA LEU A 53 12.67 12.82 22.82
C LEU A 53 11.57 13.06 23.89
N LEU A 54 11.95 13.24 25.16
CA LEU A 54 11.00 13.54 26.24
C LEU A 54 10.34 14.93 26.07
N GLY A 55 11.09 15.93 25.59
CA GLY A 55 10.55 17.26 25.32
C GLY A 55 9.59 17.29 24.13
N LEU A 56 9.84 16.48 23.10
CA LEU A 56 8.99 16.40 21.92
C LEU A 56 7.63 15.77 22.25
N VAL A 57 7.61 14.68 23.04
CA VAL A 57 6.37 14.01 23.47
C VAL A 57 5.48 14.94 24.30
N THR A 58 6.05 15.69 25.25
CA THR A 58 5.25 16.62 26.08
C THR A 58 4.67 17.78 25.28
N LEU A 59 5.41 18.30 24.29
CA LEU A 59 4.93 19.37 23.42
C LEU A 59 3.81 18.88 22.49
N LEU A 60 3.88 17.62 22.03
CA LEU A 60 2.87 16.99 21.19
C LEU A 60 1.53 16.82 21.93
N VAL A 61 1.56 16.37 23.19
CA VAL A 61 0.36 16.24 24.04
C VAL A 61 -0.33 17.58 24.28
N LEU A 62 0.43 18.65 24.50
CA LEU A 62 -0.14 19.99 24.73
C LEU A 62 -0.81 20.57 23.46
N VAL A 63 -0.27 20.32 22.27
CA VAL A 63 -0.86 20.79 21.01
C VAL A 63 -2.15 20.03 20.67
N VAL A 64 -2.18 18.70 20.89
CA VAL A 64 -3.40 17.89 20.69
C VAL A 64 -4.51 18.36 21.64
N ALA A 65 -4.19 18.64 22.91
CA ALA A 65 -5.16 19.18 23.86
C ALA A 65 -5.73 20.54 23.42
N TRP A 66 -4.90 21.40 22.81
CA TRP A 66 -5.34 22.72 22.31
C TRP A 66 -6.23 22.61 21.06
N ALA A 67 -5.90 21.72 20.13
CA ALA A 67 -6.67 21.53 18.89
C ALA A 67 -8.07 20.94 19.12
N VAL A 68 -8.25 20.11 20.15
CA VAL A 68 -9.55 19.53 20.53
C VAL A 68 -10.45 20.56 21.24
N LEU A 69 -9.86 21.51 21.96
CA LEU A 69 -10.61 22.50 22.77
C LEU A 69 -10.90 23.83 22.03
N GLY A 70 -10.26 24.10 20.90
CA GLY A 70 -10.29 25.41 20.22
C GLY A 70 -11.12 25.52 18.94
N ARG A 71 -11.91 24.51 18.55
CA ARG A 71 -12.65 24.54 17.27
C ARG A 71 -14.07 25.07 17.48
N ASP A 72 -14.20 26.40 17.50
CA ASP A 72 -15.50 27.09 17.36
C ASP A 72 -16.05 26.91 15.93
N ASP A 73 -17.34 26.60 15.85
CA ASP A 73 -18.12 26.26 14.67
C ASP A 73 -18.25 27.42 13.65
N ASP A 74 -17.56 27.34 12.52
CA ASP A 74 -17.87 28.11 11.31
C ASP A 74 -18.47 27.18 10.25
N ALA A 75 -19.76 26.88 10.41
CA ALA A 75 -20.58 26.25 9.39
C ALA A 75 -20.78 27.20 8.21
N ARG A 76 -20.10 26.96 7.09
CA ARG A 76 -20.41 27.58 5.79
C ARG A 76 -21.04 26.58 4.84
N ASP A 77 -22.28 26.91 4.48
CA ASP A 77 -23.10 26.32 3.44
C ASP A 77 -22.34 26.18 2.11
N ALA A 78 -22.23 24.95 1.61
CA ALA A 78 -21.91 24.67 0.21
C ALA A 78 -23.15 24.10 -0.48
N SER A 79 -23.98 25.03 -0.94
CA SER A 79 -25.16 24.77 -1.77
C SER A 79 -24.74 24.41 -3.19
N GLY A 80 -25.23 23.27 -3.68
CA GLY A 80 -25.76 23.08 -5.04
C GLY A 80 -24.82 23.10 -6.24
N GLN A 81 -24.70 21.96 -6.93
CA GLN A 81 -24.92 21.93 -8.39
C GLN A 81 -25.25 20.50 -8.88
N ALA A 82 -26.54 20.29 -9.16
CA ALA A 82 -27.01 19.17 -9.97
C ALA A 82 -26.74 19.48 -11.45
N SER A 83 -26.01 18.59 -12.13
CA SER A 83 -25.83 18.66 -13.59
C SER A 83 -26.59 17.52 -14.26
N THR A 84 -27.78 17.89 -14.73
CA THR A 84 -28.35 17.69 -16.08
C THR A 84 -28.18 16.33 -16.77
N ALA A 85 -29.32 15.63 -16.87
CA ALA A 85 -29.58 14.54 -17.79
C ALA A 85 -29.49 15.00 -19.26
N GLY A 86 -28.79 14.22 -20.10
CA GLY A 86 -28.55 14.52 -21.51
C GLY A 86 -28.84 13.34 -22.44
N SER A 87 -30.02 13.40 -23.05
CA SER A 87 -30.43 12.94 -24.39
C SER A 87 -30.08 11.54 -24.91
N VAL A 88 -31.15 10.75 -24.99
CA VAL A 88 -31.46 9.67 -25.92
C VAL A 88 -30.98 9.97 -27.36
N GLY A 89 -30.28 9.00 -27.95
CA GLY A 89 -29.95 8.93 -29.38
C GLY A 89 -30.23 7.52 -29.89
N ALA A 90 -31.42 7.31 -30.46
CA ALA A 90 -31.80 6.07 -31.12
C ALA A 90 -31.20 6.04 -32.54
N GLY A 91 -30.15 5.26 -32.74
CA GLY A 91 -29.45 5.12 -34.01
C GLY A 91 -29.29 3.65 -34.43
N ALA A 92 -30.11 3.25 -35.42
CA ALA A 92 -29.94 2.18 -36.40
C ALA A 92 -29.16 0.91 -35.99
N THR A 93 -29.90 -0.15 -35.69
CA THR A 93 -29.44 -1.54 -35.66
C THR A 93 -29.02 -1.99 -37.07
N SER A 94 -27.73 -1.91 -37.36
CA SER A 94 -27.13 -2.56 -38.53
C SER A 94 -26.85 -4.02 -38.18
N THR A 95 -27.67 -4.93 -38.70
CA THR A 95 -27.52 -6.38 -38.53
C THR A 95 -26.31 -6.86 -39.31
N LEU A 96 -25.12 -6.80 -38.69
CA LEU A 96 -23.92 -7.43 -39.22
C LEU A 96 -24.03 -8.96 -39.07
N PRO A 97 -23.48 -9.72 -40.03
CA PRO A 97 -23.58 -11.18 -40.04
C PRO A 97 -22.93 -11.77 -38.78
N SER A 98 -23.78 -12.33 -37.92
CA SER A 98 -23.41 -13.37 -36.96
C SER A 98 -22.84 -14.54 -37.76
N ASP A 99 -21.55 -14.87 -37.61
CA ASP A 99 -21.02 -16.24 -37.72
C ASP A 99 -19.48 -16.28 -37.65
N LEU A 100 -18.89 -15.63 -36.65
CA LEU A 100 -17.58 -16.03 -36.15
C LEU A 100 -17.70 -16.14 -34.63
N ALA A 101 -17.99 -17.34 -34.14
CA ALA A 101 -17.89 -17.62 -32.72
C ALA A 101 -16.51 -17.15 -32.23
N PRO A 102 -16.43 -16.34 -31.16
CA PRO A 102 -15.15 -15.83 -30.69
C PRO A 102 -14.24 -17.02 -30.39
N GLY A 103 -13.17 -17.16 -31.18
CA GLY A 103 -12.19 -18.22 -30.97
C GLY A 103 -11.68 -18.17 -29.53
N ARG A 104 -11.42 -19.33 -28.92
CA ARG A 104 -10.89 -19.40 -27.56
C ARG A 104 -9.63 -18.51 -27.45
N PRO A 105 -9.53 -17.65 -26.42
CA PRO A 105 -8.41 -16.73 -26.30
C PRO A 105 -7.08 -17.50 -26.17
N THR A 106 -6.09 -17.10 -26.97
CA THR A 106 -4.73 -17.66 -26.92
C THR A 106 -4.09 -17.40 -25.56
N ARG A 107 -3.14 -18.25 -25.12
CA ARG A 107 -2.44 -18.08 -23.83
C ARG A 107 -1.82 -16.69 -23.68
N LEU A 108 -1.13 -16.21 -24.72
CA LEU A 108 -0.57 -14.86 -24.77
C LEU A 108 -1.67 -13.79 -24.60
N GLY A 109 -2.81 -13.95 -25.28
CA GLY A 109 -3.93 -13.02 -25.14
C GLY A 109 -4.53 -12.97 -23.74
N ARG A 110 -4.41 -14.04 -22.94
CA ARG A 110 -4.84 -14.05 -21.54
C ARG A 110 -3.84 -13.31 -20.64
N CYS A 111 -2.54 -13.55 -20.83
CA CYS A 111 -1.51 -12.78 -20.14
C CYS A 111 -1.60 -11.28 -20.41
N VAL A 112 -1.81 -10.87 -21.67
CA VAL A 112 -1.97 -9.44 -22.01
C VAL A 112 -3.20 -8.82 -21.33
N ARG A 113 -4.31 -9.58 -21.19
CA ARG A 113 -5.48 -9.08 -20.45
C ARG A 113 -5.20 -9.01 -18.94
N ALA A 114 -4.51 -10.01 -18.39
CA ALA A 114 -4.14 -10.05 -16.99
C ALA A 114 -3.21 -8.87 -16.64
N GLN A 115 -2.24 -8.58 -17.51
CA GLN A 115 -1.36 -7.43 -17.39
C GLN A 115 -2.18 -6.13 -17.31
N ARG A 116 -3.09 -5.88 -18.24
CA ARG A 116 -3.88 -4.62 -18.25
C ARG A 116 -4.72 -4.44 -16.99
N ALA A 117 -5.29 -5.53 -16.47
CA ALA A 117 -6.05 -5.49 -15.22
C ALA A 117 -5.17 -5.15 -14.02
N LEU A 118 -3.89 -5.58 -14.04
CA LEU A 118 -2.90 -5.21 -13.02
C LEU A 118 -2.49 -3.74 -13.16
N GLU A 119 -2.24 -3.25 -14.39
CA GLU A 119 -1.97 -1.82 -14.66
C GLU A 119 -3.10 -0.93 -14.14
N GLU A 120 -4.36 -1.21 -14.50
CA GLU A 120 -5.52 -0.45 -14.04
C GLU A 120 -5.61 -0.40 -12.51
N THR A 121 -5.24 -1.50 -11.85
CA THR A 121 -5.23 -1.57 -10.38
C THR A 121 -4.08 -0.77 -9.77
N LEU A 122 -2.91 -0.75 -10.40
CA LEU A 122 -1.77 0.09 -9.98
C LEU A 122 -2.07 1.58 -10.19
N ASP A 123 -2.69 1.94 -11.31
CA ASP A 123 -3.15 3.31 -11.58
C ASP A 123 -4.15 3.79 -10.52
N ALA A 124 -5.04 2.91 -10.06
CA ALA A 124 -5.95 3.21 -8.96
C ALA A 124 -5.24 3.32 -7.59
N ALA A 125 -4.12 2.61 -7.38
CA ALA A 125 -3.33 2.65 -6.16
C ALA A 125 -2.51 3.94 -6.03
N GLN A 126 -1.95 4.42 -7.15
CA GLN A 126 -0.97 5.51 -7.17
C GLN A 126 -1.43 6.77 -6.41
N PRO A 127 -2.68 7.27 -6.57
CA PRO A 127 -3.16 8.43 -5.83
C PRO A 127 -3.11 8.28 -4.30
N ALA A 128 -3.34 7.07 -3.77
CA ALA A 128 -3.29 6.80 -2.33
C ALA A 128 -1.84 6.68 -1.85
N LEU A 129 -0.98 6.00 -2.61
CA LEU A 129 0.44 5.83 -2.32
C LEU A 129 1.20 7.16 -2.34
N ASP A 130 0.95 8.02 -3.34
CA ASP A 130 1.55 9.37 -3.40
C ASP A 130 1.20 10.20 -2.17
N GLN A 131 -0.06 10.13 -1.73
CA GLN A 131 -0.50 10.86 -0.55
C GLN A 131 0.12 10.30 0.73
N TRP A 132 0.24 8.97 0.82
CA TRP A 132 0.92 8.31 1.94
C TRP A 132 2.40 8.70 2.00
N ALA A 133 3.10 8.71 0.87
CA ALA A 133 4.48 9.14 0.77
C ALA A 133 4.70 10.59 1.22
N VAL A 134 3.79 11.51 0.85
CA VAL A 134 3.83 12.89 1.34
C VAL A 134 3.66 12.95 2.86
N HIS A 135 2.73 12.16 3.42
CA HIS A 135 2.49 12.11 4.86
C HIS A 135 3.71 11.56 5.63
N VAL A 136 4.26 10.42 5.21
CA VAL A 136 5.49 9.83 5.75
C VAL A 136 6.67 10.82 5.63
N GLY A 137 6.78 11.51 4.49
CA GLY A 137 7.81 12.54 4.28
C GLY A 137 7.71 13.71 5.27
N ALA A 138 6.50 14.15 5.61
CA ALA A 138 6.30 15.18 6.64
C ALA A 138 6.73 14.69 8.03
N MET A 139 6.43 13.43 8.38
CA MET A 139 6.90 12.82 9.63
C MET A 139 8.43 12.77 9.71
N ASN A 140 9.10 12.35 8.63
CA ASN A 140 10.56 12.33 8.56
C ASN A 140 11.14 13.72 8.80
N LYS A 141 10.61 14.75 8.12
CA LYS A 141 11.03 16.15 8.29
C LYS A 141 10.81 16.69 9.69
N LEU A 142 9.69 16.32 10.33
CA LEU A 142 9.40 16.73 11.70
C LEU A 142 10.42 16.14 12.67
N VAL A 143 10.74 14.85 12.55
CA VAL A 143 11.65 14.14 13.45
C VAL A 143 13.08 14.67 13.37
N VAL A 144 13.54 15.08 12.18
CA VAL A 144 14.87 15.69 12.00
C VAL A 144 14.90 17.20 12.26
N GLY A 145 13.76 17.80 12.65
CA GLY A 145 13.66 19.23 12.96
C GLY A 145 13.66 20.16 11.74
N GLU A 146 13.41 19.64 10.53
CA GLU A 146 13.29 20.44 9.30
C GLU A 146 11.98 21.23 9.22
N ILE A 147 10.92 20.74 9.86
CA ILE A 147 9.63 21.44 9.99
C ILE A 147 9.18 21.50 11.45
N THR A 148 8.39 22.52 11.78
CA THR A 148 7.77 22.63 13.11
C THR A 148 6.56 21.70 13.22
N LEU A 149 6.14 21.40 14.45
CA LEU A 149 4.90 20.65 14.69
C LEU A 149 3.66 21.33 14.09
N GLN A 150 3.63 22.67 14.09
CA GLN A 150 2.54 23.43 13.48
C GLN A 150 2.49 23.20 11.96
N GLN A 151 3.64 23.28 11.28
CA GLN A 151 3.74 22.99 9.85
C GLN A 151 3.35 21.54 9.56
N ALA A 152 3.81 20.58 10.37
CA ALA A 152 3.45 19.17 10.23
C ALA A 152 1.93 18.97 10.37
N THR A 153 1.30 19.64 11.33
CA THR A 153 -0.16 19.60 11.54
C THR A 153 -0.93 20.11 10.31
N GLU A 154 -0.50 21.22 9.71
CA GLU A 154 -1.11 21.75 8.48
C GLU A 154 -0.96 20.76 7.31
N PHE A 155 0.21 20.12 7.18
CA PHE A 155 0.43 19.05 6.19
C PHE A 155 -0.50 17.84 6.44
N TRP A 156 -0.62 17.38 7.68
CA TRP A 156 -1.46 16.24 8.03
C TRP A 156 -2.95 16.53 7.79
N GLU A 157 -3.42 17.74 8.15
CA GLU A 157 -4.79 18.15 7.84
C GLU A 157 -5.06 18.10 6.32
N SER A 158 -4.11 18.57 5.51
CA SER A 158 -4.25 18.55 4.04
C SER A 158 -4.20 17.14 3.44
N THR A 159 -3.32 16.28 3.93
CA THR A 159 -3.16 14.90 3.43
C THR A 159 -4.29 13.98 3.87
N ARG A 160 -5.04 14.33 4.92
CA ARG A 160 -6.27 13.60 5.27
C ARG A 160 -7.41 13.82 4.28
N LEU A 161 -7.49 15.01 3.67
CA LEU A 161 -8.59 15.37 2.78
C LEU A 161 -8.58 14.49 1.53
N GLY A 162 -9.65 13.69 1.38
CA GLY A 162 -9.81 12.77 0.26
C GLY A 162 -9.00 11.48 0.36
N ALA A 163 -8.28 11.23 1.47
CA ALA A 163 -7.50 10.00 1.65
C ALA A 163 -8.39 8.75 1.64
N GLN A 164 -9.47 8.76 2.42
CA GLN A 164 -10.45 7.67 2.46
C GLN A 164 -11.02 7.34 1.07
N ARG A 165 -11.28 8.37 0.26
CA ARG A 165 -11.77 8.17 -1.11
C ARG A 165 -10.73 7.43 -1.96
N ARG A 166 -9.46 7.86 -1.93
CA ARG A 166 -8.38 7.24 -2.72
C ARG A 166 -8.12 5.80 -2.30
N VAL A 167 -8.09 5.54 -0.99
CA VAL A 167 -7.99 4.19 -0.42
C VAL A 167 -9.15 3.30 -0.92
N ARG A 168 -10.38 3.81 -0.87
CA ARG A 168 -11.55 3.09 -1.36
C ARG A 168 -11.50 2.84 -2.88
N ASP A 169 -11.10 3.84 -3.67
CA ASP A 169 -11.00 3.70 -5.12
C ASP A 169 -10.00 2.59 -5.50
N PHE A 170 -8.86 2.50 -4.80
CA PHE A 170 -7.94 1.37 -4.91
C PHE A 170 -8.58 0.04 -4.45
N GLY A 171 -9.24 0.04 -3.29
CA GLY A 171 -9.91 -1.15 -2.74
C GLY A 171 -10.96 -1.74 -3.70
N ASP A 172 -11.74 -0.88 -4.35
CA ASP A 172 -12.73 -1.25 -5.37
C ASP A 172 -12.04 -1.89 -6.59
N SER A 173 -10.97 -1.27 -7.12
CA SER A 173 -10.20 -1.81 -8.24
C SER A 173 -9.54 -3.15 -7.91
N PHE A 174 -8.92 -3.26 -6.73
CA PHE A 174 -8.30 -4.49 -6.26
C PHE A 174 -9.34 -5.60 -6.04
N GLY A 175 -10.52 -5.25 -5.52
CA GLY A 175 -11.66 -6.15 -5.40
C GLY A 175 -12.10 -6.72 -6.75
N ALA A 176 -12.18 -5.87 -7.78
CA ALA A 176 -12.50 -6.28 -9.15
C ALA A 176 -11.42 -7.20 -9.75
N LEU A 177 -10.14 -6.86 -9.59
CA LEU A 177 -9.02 -7.72 -10.01
C LEU A 177 -9.09 -9.09 -9.35
N ARG A 178 -9.35 -9.15 -8.04
CA ARG A 178 -9.46 -10.42 -7.29
C ARG A 178 -10.65 -11.27 -7.77
N ALA A 179 -11.77 -10.64 -8.11
CA ALA A 179 -12.96 -11.34 -8.59
C ALA A 179 -12.73 -11.99 -9.98
N VAL A 180 -11.97 -11.33 -10.86
CA VAL A 180 -11.64 -11.85 -12.19
C VAL A 180 -10.45 -12.83 -12.16
N GLY A 181 -9.48 -12.58 -11.27
CA GLY A 181 -8.23 -13.32 -11.19
C GLY A 181 -7.21 -12.93 -12.26
N VAL A 182 -5.98 -13.43 -12.09
CA VAL A 182 -4.85 -13.21 -13.01
C VAL A 182 -4.62 -14.48 -13.82
N ASP A 183 -5.16 -14.54 -15.04
CA ASP A 183 -4.98 -15.69 -15.95
C ASP A 183 -3.72 -15.51 -16.82
N CYS A 184 -2.56 -15.81 -16.22
CA CYS A 184 -1.31 -15.96 -16.93
C CYS A 184 -0.48 -17.07 -16.28
N PRO A 185 0.01 -18.09 -17.03
CA PRO A 185 0.89 -19.10 -16.47
C PRO A 185 2.19 -18.48 -15.94
N GLY A 186 2.66 -18.95 -14.80
CA GLY A 186 3.95 -18.54 -14.26
C GLY A 186 5.10 -18.85 -15.25
N PRO A 187 6.15 -18.01 -15.31
CA PRO A 187 7.21 -18.13 -16.31
C PRO A 187 7.95 -19.48 -16.26
N ALA A 188 8.07 -20.09 -15.08
CA ALA A 188 8.71 -21.39 -14.87
C ALA A 188 7.93 -22.57 -15.50
N LEU A 189 6.63 -22.39 -15.80
CA LEU A 189 5.77 -23.44 -16.38
C LEU A 189 5.78 -23.41 -17.91
N LEU A 190 6.56 -22.52 -18.52
CA LEU A 190 6.58 -22.34 -19.97
C LEU A 190 7.70 -23.15 -20.61
N ALA A 191 7.34 -23.97 -21.61
CA ALA A 191 8.30 -24.77 -22.35
C ALA A 191 9.33 -23.88 -23.08
N PRO A 192 10.62 -24.30 -23.12
CA PRO A 192 11.63 -23.67 -23.95
C PRO A 192 11.15 -23.62 -25.41
N GLY A 193 11.08 -22.42 -26.01
CA GLY A 193 10.70 -22.24 -27.42
C GLY A 193 9.39 -21.47 -27.66
N ALA A 194 8.57 -21.20 -26.64
CA ALA A 194 7.48 -20.25 -26.76
C ALA A 194 8.06 -18.83 -26.93
N ARG A 195 8.09 -18.31 -28.15
CA ARG A 195 8.56 -16.93 -28.41
C ARG A 195 7.53 -15.95 -27.82
N ALA A 196 8.00 -14.87 -27.20
CA ALA A 196 7.23 -13.79 -26.55
C ALA A 196 6.44 -14.14 -25.26
N LEU A 197 5.85 -15.32 -25.12
CA LEU A 197 5.06 -15.68 -23.93
C LEU A 197 5.84 -15.62 -22.59
N PRO A 198 7.10 -16.08 -22.50
CA PRO A 198 7.88 -15.98 -21.26
C PRO A 198 8.16 -14.55 -20.81
N GLY A 199 8.34 -13.61 -21.74
CA GLY A 199 8.51 -12.19 -21.42
C GLY A 199 7.25 -11.63 -20.78
N CYS A 200 6.10 -11.82 -21.43
CA CYS A 200 4.83 -11.34 -20.90
C CYS A 200 4.46 -12.00 -19.56
N ALA A 201 4.80 -13.28 -19.36
CA ALA A 201 4.59 -13.94 -18.07
C ALA A 201 5.45 -13.36 -16.93
N ARG A 202 6.70 -12.96 -17.20
CA ARG A 202 7.55 -12.27 -16.21
C ARG A 202 7.02 -10.89 -15.87
N GLU A 203 6.59 -10.13 -16.87
CA GLU A 203 5.96 -8.82 -16.67
C GLU A 203 4.71 -8.91 -15.79
N VAL A 204 3.80 -9.83 -16.10
CA VAL A 204 2.62 -10.09 -15.26
C VAL A 204 3.02 -10.48 -13.84
N GLN A 205 4.04 -11.33 -13.67
CA GLN A 205 4.50 -11.72 -12.34
C GLN A 205 5.10 -10.53 -11.55
N ALA A 206 5.80 -9.62 -12.22
CA ALA A 206 6.34 -8.41 -11.61
C ALA A 206 5.21 -7.45 -11.20
N ALA A 207 4.22 -7.22 -12.07
CA ALA A 207 3.06 -6.40 -11.78
C ALA A 207 2.22 -6.98 -10.62
N VAL A 208 2.07 -8.30 -10.51
CA VAL A 208 1.45 -8.94 -9.34
C VAL A 208 2.18 -8.59 -8.05
N ARG A 209 3.53 -8.62 -8.04
CA ARG A 209 4.30 -8.22 -6.85
C ARG A 209 4.08 -6.75 -6.50
N ALA A 210 4.09 -5.87 -7.49
CA ALA A 210 3.83 -4.44 -7.29
C ALA A 210 2.44 -4.20 -6.67
N VAL A 211 1.38 -4.85 -7.18
CA VAL A 211 0.01 -4.74 -6.64
C VAL A 211 -0.07 -5.27 -5.20
N GLN A 212 0.66 -6.34 -4.86
CA GLN A 212 0.69 -6.82 -3.47
C GLN A 212 1.42 -5.85 -2.54
N SER A 213 2.55 -5.28 -2.95
CA SER A 213 3.23 -4.22 -2.18
C SER A 213 2.35 -2.99 -2.01
N ALA A 214 1.68 -2.55 -3.07
CA ALA A 214 0.70 -1.46 -3.03
C ALA A 214 -0.41 -1.74 -2.02
N ARG A 215 -0.97 -2.96 -2.04
CA ARG A 215 -2.01 -3.37 -1.10
C ARG A 215 -1.56 -3.28 0.36
N VAL A 216 -0.37 -3.78 0.67
CA VAL A 216 0.17 -3.72 2.04
C VAL A 216 0.30 -2.26 2.47
N SER A 217 0.95 -1.43 1.67
CA SER A 217 1.17 0.00 1.98
C SER A 217 -0.14 0.78 2.12
N VAL A 218 -1.11 0.58 1.22
CA VAL A 218 -2.42 1.26 1.28
C VAL A 218 -3.25 0.77 2.48
N SER A 219 -3.13 -0.49 2.89
CA SER A 219 -3.78 -1.01 4.10
C SER A 219 -3.25 -0.33 5.37
N THR A 220 -1.93 -0.15 5.48
CA THR A 220 -1.31 0.60 6.57
C THR A 220 -1.79 2.06 6.57
N TRP A 221 -1.90 2.67 5.39
CA TRP A 221 -2.44 4.03 5.27
C TRP A 221 -3.91 4.12 5.70
N GLU A 222 -4.75 3.17 5.30
CA GLU A 222 -6.15 3.08 5.71
C GLU A 222 -6.31 3.01 7.24
N GLU A 223 -5.55 2.12 7.88
CA GLU A 223 -5.55 1.96 9.33
C GLU A 223 -5.07 3.23 10.04
N HIS A 224 -4.00 3.86 9.54
CA HIS A 224 -3.53 5.13 10.07
C HIS A 224 -4.60 6.24 9.99
N ILE A 225 -5.32 6.36 8.86
CA ILE A 225 -6.44 7.31 8.73
C ILE A 225 -7.53 7.01 9.76
N HIS A 226 -7.85 5.74 9.95
CA HIS A 226 -8.84 5.33 10.94
C HIS A 226 -8.42 5.76 12.36
N HIS A 227 -7.15 5.58 12.72
CA HIS A 227 -6.58 6.03 14.01
C HIS A 227 -6.66 7.55 14.17
N MET A 228 -6.38 8.32 13.12
CA MET A 228 -6.56 9.78 13.14
C MET A 228 -8.02 10.18 13.41
N ASP A 229 -8.98 9.48 12.81
CA ASP A 229 -10.39 9.74 13.06
C ASP A 229 -10.85 9.30 14.46
N MET A 230 -10.36 8.18 14.98
CA MET A 230 -10.65 7.77 16.35
C MET A 230 -10.17 8.79 17.38
N LEU A 231 -8.95 9.31 17.23
CA LEU A 231 -8.45 10.40 18.09
C LEU A 231 -9.36 11.64 18.01
N ARG A 232 -9.74 12.04 16.79
CA ARG A 232 -10.61 13.20 16.57
C ARG A 232 -12.00 13.02 17.19
N LEU A 233 -12.53 11.80 17.19
CA LEU A 233 -13.82 11.45 17.77
C LEU A 233 -13.74 11.21 19.29
N GLY A 234 -12.56 11.33 19.91
CA GLY A 234 -12.36 11.07 21.34
C GLY A 234 -12.47 9.58 21.71
N GLN A 235 -12.33 8.68 20.73
CA GLN A 235 -12.40 7.22 20.90
C GLN A 235 -11.04 6.59 21.21
N MET A 236 -9.96 7.36 21.07
CA MET A 236 -8.58 6.96 21.33
C MET A 236 -7.87 8.08 22.10
N THR A 237 -7.05 7.75 23.09
CA THR A 237 -6.27 8.77 23.83
C THR A 237 -5.10 9.29 22.99
N PRO A 238 -4.59 10.50 23.26
CA PRO A 238 -3.40 11.01 22.56
C PRO A 238 -2.17 10.10 22.67
N GLU A 239 -1.97 9.45 23.82
CA GLU A 239 -0.86 8.52 24.04
C GLU A 239 -0.98 7.29 23.16
N GLN A 240 -2.19 6.68 23.11
CA GLN A 240 -2.48 5.54 22.24
C GLN A 240 -2.34 5.90 20.76
N ALA A 241 -2.84 7.07 20.35
CA ALA A 241 -2.72 7.54 18.98
C ALA A 241 -1.24 7.73 18.59
N THR A 242 -0.43 8.30 19.48
CA THR A 242 0.99 8.52 19.24
C THR A 242 1.74 7.20 19.01
N GLU A 243 1.48 6.20 19.85
CA GLU A 243 2.08 4.87 19.69
C GLU A 243 1.72 4.24 18.33
N MET A 244 0.44 4.22 17.99
CA MET A 244 -0.05 3.67 16.72
C MET A 244 0.47 4.43 15.50
N TRP A 245 0.57 5.75 15.59
CA TRP A 245 1.11 6.58 14.51
C TRP A 245 2.60 6.34 14.30
N LEU A 246 3.39 6.17 15.36
CA LEU A 246 4.81 5.85 15.27
C LEU A 246 5.03 4.50 14.60
N ASP A 247 4.25 3.48 14.97
CA ASP A 247 4.32 2.17 14.35
C ASP A 247 3.93 2.21 12.86
N SER A 248 2.78 2.84 12.54
CA SER A 248 2.33 3.01 11.15
C SER A 248 3.34 3.78 10.30
N TRP A 249 3.98 4.82 10.85
CA TRP A 249 4.99 5.60 10.15
C TRP A 249 6.23 4.75 9.80
N GLN A 250 6.76 4.00 10.77
CA GLN A 250 7.93 3.14 10.54
C GLN A 250 7.64 2.04 9.52
N SER A 251 6.46 1.42 9.61
CA SER A 251 6.00 0.43 8.63
C SER A 251 5.81 1.07 7.26
N GLY A 252 5.16 2.23 7.19
CA GLY A 252 4.95 2.98 5.96
C GLY A 252 6.23 3.31 5.19
N VAL A 253 7.31 3.71 5.88
CA VAL A 253 8.63 3.94 5.25
C VAL A 253 9.08 2.69 4.49
N ARG A 254 9.12 1.54 5.17
CA ARG A 254 9.60 0.28 4.57
C ARG A 254 8.70 -0.21 3.45
N GLU A 255 7.40 -0.04 3.60
CA GLU A 255 6.39 -0.51 2.64
C GLU A 255 6.38 0.33 1.36
N LEU A 256 6.57 1.65 1.47
CA LEU A 256 6.73 2.52 0.31
C LEU A 256 8.00 2.18 -0.47
N ASP A 257 9.13 1.97 0.20
CA ASP A 257 10.37 1.52 -0.46
C ASP A 257 10.18 0.16 -1.16
N ALA A 258 9.45 -0.77 -0.53
CA ALA A 258 9.12 -2.06 -1.12
C ALA A 258 8.19 -1.95 -2.34
N TYR A 259 7.22 -1.03 -2.30
CA TYR A 259 6.38 -0.71 -3.45
C TYR A 259 7.20 -0.11 -4.60
N ASP A 260 8.02 0.90 -4.33
CA ASP A 260 8.83 1.58 -5.35
C ASP A 260 9.78 0.59 -6.05
N SER A 261 10.43 -0.29 -5.29
CA SER A 261 11.28 -1.35 -5.84
C SER A 261 10.49 -2.34 -6.71
N ALA A 262 9.29 -2.74 -6.27
CA ALA A 262 8.44 -3.65 -7.02
C ALA A 262 7.87 -3.01 -8.30
N SER A 263 7.44 -1.75 -8.21
CA SER A 263 6.93 -0.96 -9.34
C SER A 263 8.01 -0.75 -10.39
N ALA A 264 9.20 -0.28 -9.99
CA ALA A 264 10.33 -0.13 -10.90
C ALA A 264 10.73 -1.47 -11.56
N SER A 265 10.56 -2.59 -10.86
CA SER A 265 10.79 -3.93 -11.43
C SER A 265 9.73 -4.31 -12.46
N ALA A 266 8.47 -3.90 -12.27
CA ALA A 266 7.40 -4.12 -13.24
C ALA A 266 7.60 -3.25 -14.50
N GLU A 267 7.96 -1.97 -14.33
CA GLU A 267 8.19 -1.02 -15.45
C GLU A 267 9.35 -1.41 -16.37
N ARG A 268 10.36 -2.11 -15.84
CA ARG A 268 11.51 -2.60 -16.64
C ARG A 268 11.13 -3.77 -17.56
N GLU A 269 10.02 -4.45 -17.32
CA GLU A 269 9.54 -5.55 -18.14
C GLU A 269 8.54 -5.01 -19.18
N ASP A 270 8.81 -5.22 -20.47
CA ASP A 270 7.94 -4.81 -21.59
C ASP A 270 7.57 -6.00 -22.51
N GLY A 271 7.61 -7.20 -21.94
CA GLY A 271 7.41 -8.47 -22.64
C GLY A 271 6.03 -8.61 -23.28
N CYS A 272 4.96 -8.09 -22.67
CA CYS A 272 3.61 -8.11 -23.21
C CYS A 272 3.44 -7.13 -24.38
N SER A 273 4.02 -5.93 -24.30
CA SER A 273 3.99 -4.90 -25.36
C SER A 273 4.76 -5.32 -26.61
N ARG A 274 5.97 -5.91 -26.43
CA ARG A 274 6.76 -6.46 -27.56
C ARG A 274 6.04 -7.62 -28.26
N ALA A 275 5.32 -8.45 -27.49
CA ALA A 275 4.57 -9.57 -28.02
C ALA A 275 3.39 -9.14 -28.92
N GLY A 276 2.78 -7.99 -28.62
CA GLY A 276 1.69 -7.41 -29.42
C GLY A 276 2.13 -6.88 -30.78
N SER A 277 3.38 -6.39 -30.86
CA SER A 277 3.90 -5.69 -32.06
C SER A 277 4.50 -6.61 -33.12
N SER A 278 4.63 -7.92 -32.85
CA SER A 278 5.27 -8.90 -33.74
C SER A 278 4.29 -9.66 -34.65
N ARG A 279 3.09 -9.10 -34.90
CA ARG A 279 2.06 -9.67 -35.80
C ARG A 279 1.95 -8.84 -37.06
#